data_AF-A0A4V0ZQM5-F1
#
_entry.id   AF-A0A4V0ZQM5-F1
#
_cell.length_a   1.000
_cell.length_b   1.000
_cell.length_c   1.000
_cell.angle_alpha   90.00
_cell.angle_beta   90.00
_cell.angle_gamma   90.00
#
_symmetry.space_group_name_H-M   'P 1'
#
loop_
_entity.id
_entity.type
_entity.pdbx_description
1 polymer ?
#
loop_
_entity_poly.entity_id
_entity_poly.type
_entity_poly.pdbx_seq_one_letter_code
_entity_poly.pdbx_strand_id
1 'polypeptide(L)'
;MKKFVLLILFVVLPIIEIASQTGKTLKLDSLSSILEKNYDGIKLKGKLEGMRIDNLFDIYNLDICEYYDLRDYDTELKRKMFKTTPEGKDLLNKLNAKKKDIMNSSMYYVFPFRYAGYGKEYNLETKTFDLSYQMDWDDFYPIQGYMNIEQLVFKCPSSVKQYWKERKHSDRYYYYNTLKLPMTESQAFPIETNRDNMALVIEFKYYNGKWNSRQAAIFNIRTLVIQGICSNIYIIDKNSKEIYYSLLPIKSTISN
;
A
#
# COMPACT_ATOMS: atom_id res chain seq x y z
N MET A 1 35.36 -16.63 44.76
CA MET A 1 33.99 -16.07 44.72
C MET A 1 33.75 -15.43 43.36
N LYS A 2 33.02 -16.08 42.45
CA LYS A 2 32.65 -15.51 41.14
C LYS A 2 31.35 -14.73 41.31
N LYS A 3 31.37 -13.41 41.10
CA LYS A 3 30.18 -12.56 41.09
C LYS A 3 29.47 -12.75 39.75
N PHE A 4 28.26 -13.33 39.77
CA PHE A 4 27.35 -13.29 38.64
C PHE A 4 26.72 -11.90 38.58
N VAL A 5 26.94 -11.18 37.47
CA VAL A 5 26.22 -9.94 37.16
C VAL A 5 24.98 -10.35 36.36
N LEU A 6 23.80 -10.16 36.95
CA LEU A 6 22.52 -10.38 36.29
C LEU A 6 22.25 -9.18 35.38
N LEU A 7 22.47 -9.35 34.07
CA LEU A 7 22.12 -8.33 33.07
C LEU A 7 20.61 -8.45 32.78
N ILE A 8 19.80 -7.57 33.38
CA ILE A 8 18.38 -7.47 33.06
C ILE A 8 18.26 -6.70 31.74
N LEU A 9 18.05 -7.44 30.65
CA LEU A 9 17.69 -6.88 29.36
C LEU A 9 16.23 -6.39 29.45
N PHE A 10 16.03 -5.08 29.60
CA PHE A 10 14.72 -4.47 29.36
C PHE A 10 14.42 -4.54 27.86
N VAL A 11 13.72 -5.59 27.44
CA VAL A 11 13.05 -5.61 26.14
C VAL A 11 11.88 -4.64 26.25
N VAL A 12 12.09 -3.40 25.81
CA VAL A 12 11.00 -2.44 25.61
C VAL A 12 10.16 -2.96 24.45
N LEU A 13 9.15 -3.77 24.78
CA LEU A 13 8.12 -4.14 23.81
C LEU A 13 7.42 -2.84 23.40
N PRO A 14 7.38 -2.48 22.10
CA PRO A 14 6.57 -1.36 21.67
C PRO A 14 5.13 -1.64 22.09
N ILE A 15 4.56 -0.79 22.94
CA ILE A 15 3.15 -0.84 23.31
C ILE A 15 2.37 -0.55 22.03
N ILE A 16 1.82 -1.59 21.43
CA ILE A 16 0.92 -1.48 20.28
C ILE A 16 -0.45 -1.13 20.84
N GLU A 17 -0.90 0.10 20.61
CA GLU A 17 -2.28 0.48 20.87
C GLU A 17 -3.19 -0.12 19.78
N ILE A 18 -3.93 -1.17 20.14
CA ILE A 18 -5.01 -1.72 19.32
C ILE A 18 -6.31 -1.14 19.86
N ALA A 19 -6.89 -0.17 19.16
CA ALA A 19 -8.14 0.47 19.57
C ALA A 19 -9.30 -0.03 18.70
N SER A 20 -10.37 -0.51 19.34
CA SER A 20 -11.69 -0.57 18.71
C SER A 20 -12.24 0.85 18.65
N GLN A 21 -12.57 1.34 17.45
CA GLN A 21 -13.02 2.72 17.22
C GLN A 21 -14.42 2.78 16.57
N THR A 22 -15.28 1.81 16.90
CA THR A 22 -16.69 1.78 16.49
C THR A 22 -17.36 3.13 16.77
N GLY A 23 -18.10 3.65 15.78
CA GLY A 23 -18.70 4.99 15.80
C GLY A 23 -17.84 6.12 15.18
N LYS A 24 -16.55 5.92 14.89
CA LYS A 24 -15.75 6.90 14.15
C LYS A 24 -15.75 6.59 12.66
N THR A 25 -15.79 7.63 11.83
CA THR A 25 -15.81 7.53 10.37
C THR A 25 -14.47 7.96 9.78
N LEU A 26 -13.91 7.14 8.88
CA LEU A 26 -12.72 7.49 8.12
C LEU A 26 -13.09 8.45 6.98
N LYS A 27 -12.43 9.61 6.92
CA LYS A 27 -12.65 10.59 5.86
C LYS A 27 -11.93 10.15 4.58
N LEU A 28 -12.67 9.54 3.66
CA LEU A 28 -12.23 9.17 2.31
C LEU A 28 -13.05 9.95 1.30
N ASP A 29 -12.57 11.14 0.94
CA ASP A 29 -13.29 12.10 0.10
C ASP A 29 -12.47 12.54 -1.14
N SER A 30 -12.95 13.54 -1.87
CA SER A 30 -12.30 14.05 -3.09
C SER A 30 -10.94 14.71 -2.82
N LEU A 31 -10.64 15.09 -1.58
CA LEU A 31 -9.35 15.67 -1.20
C LEU A 31 -8.34 14.59 -0.78
N SER A 32 -8.76 13.34 -0.73
CA SER A 32 -7.91 12.21 -0.37
C SER A 32 -7.23 11.62 -1.61
N SER A 33 -5.99 11.14 -1.46
CA SER A 33 -5.27 10.42 -2.51
C SER A 33 -5.58 8.93 -2.39
N ILE A 34 -6.53 8.43 -3.19
CA ILE A 34 -7.10 7.08 -3.00
C ILE A 34 -6.71 6.15 -4.15
N LEU A 35 -6.20 4.97 -3.79
CA LEU A 35 -5.98 3.82 -4.65
C LEU A 35 -6.97 2.73 -4.23
N GLU A 36 -7.98 2.44 -5.03
CA GLU A 36 -9.00 1.45 -4.68
C GLU A 36 -8.91 0.22 -5.58
N LYS A 37 -8.87 -0.98 -4.98
CA LYS A 37 -8.97 -2.23 -5.73
C LYS A 37 -10.27 -2.28 -6.53
N ASN A 38 -10.18 -2.53 -7.83
CA ASN A 38 -11.30 -2.90 -8.68
C ASN A 38 -11.06 -4.26 -9.39
N TYR A 39 -12.03 -4.71 -10.17
CA TYR A 39 -11.91 -5.95 -10.95
C TYR A 39 -10.72 -5.88 -11.93
N ASP A 40 -10.53 -4.73 -12.58
CA ASP A 40 -9.50 -4.50 -13.61
C ASP A 40 -8.14 -4.04 -13.06
N GLY A 41 -7.93 -4.01 -11.75
CA GLY A 41 -6.68 -3.53 -11.13
C GLY A 41 -6.89 -2.50 -10.02
N ILE A 42 -6.24 -1.34 -10.12
CA ILE A 42 -6.33 -0.25 -9.15
C ILE A 42 -6.98 0.97 -9.81
N LYS A 43 -8.10 1.42 -9.24
CA LYS A 43 -8.77 2.67 -9.62
C LYS A 43 -8.28 3.82 -8.75
N LEU A 44 -7.80 4.89 -9.38
CA LEU A 44 -7.42 6.12 -8.70
C LEU A 44 -8.63 7.03 -8.49
N LYS A 45 -8.76 7.61 -7.29
CA LYS A 45 -9.87 8.49 -6.90
C LYS A 45 -9.38 9.71 -6.12
N GLY A 46 -10.28 10.69 -5.96
CA GLY A 46 -10.01 11.94 -5.25
C GLY A 46 -8.93 12.74 -5.96
N LYS A 47 -7.86 13.14 -5.26
CA LYS A 47 -6.76 13.90 -5.85
C LYS A 47 -6.06 13.20 -7.02
N LEU A 48 -6.20 11.88 -7.10
CA LEU A 48 -5.56 11.04 -8.13
C LEU A 48 -6.49 10.70 -9.29
N GLU A 49 -7.74 11.18 -9.27
CA GLU A 49 -8.72 10.86 -10.31
C GLU A 49 -8.23 11.31 -11.71
N GLY A 50 -8.42 10.44 -12.70
CA GLY A 50 -7.97 10.67 -14.08
C GLY A 50 -6.47 10.42 -14.32
N MET A 51 -5.69 10.11 -13.28
CA MET A 51 -4.28 9.71 -13.45
C MET A 51 -4.17 8.21 -13.75
N ARG A 52 -3.05 7.83 -14.37
CA ARG A 52 -2.58 6.45 -14.39
C ARG A 52 -1.66 6.21 -13.18
N ILE A 53 -1.53 4.96 -12.74
CA ILE A 53 -0.70 4.63 -11.56
C ILE A 53 0.78 4.96 -11.77
N ASP A 54 1.28 4.85 -13.00
CA ASP A 54 2.64 5.22 -13.41
C ASP A 54 2.92 6.71 -13.23
N ASN A 55 1.90 7.57 -13.33
CA ASN A 55 2.08 8.99 -13.07
C ASN A 55 2.56 9.28 -11.64
N LEU A 56 2.28 8.44 -10.65
CA LEU A 56 2.82 8.61 -9.29
C LEU A 56 4.35 8.53 -9.28
N PHE A 57 4.92 7.62 -10.08
CA PHE A 57 6.37 7.48 -10.23
C PHE A 57 6.97 8.68 -10.97
N ASP A 58 6.33 9.14 -12.04
CA ASP A 58 6.79 10.29 -12.82
C ASP A 58 6.76 11.59 -12.00
N ILE A 59 5.66 11.81 -11.25
CA ILE A 59 5.52 12.93 -10.31
C ILE A 59 6.62 12.87 -9.25
N TYR A 60 6.88 11.70 -8.68
CA TYR A 60 7.90 11.54 -7.65
C TYR A 60 9.30 11.88 -8.18
N ASN A 61 9.63 11.44 -9.40
CA ASN A 61 10.93 11.68 -10.02
C ASN A 61 11.05 13.02 -10.75
N LEU A 62 9.96 13.81 -10.81
CA LEU A 62 9.87 15.04 -11.59
C LEU A 62 10.23 14.80 -13.07
N ASP A 63 9.77 13.67 -13.62
CA ASP A 63 9.92 13.36 -15.05
C ASP A 63 8.78 14.03 -15.83
N ILE A 64 9.02 15.30 -16.21
CA ILE A 64 8.08 16.07 -17.01
C ILE A 64 7.86 15.48 -18.41
N CYS A 65 8.81 14.69 -18.94
CA CYS A 65 8.67 14.15 -20.29
C CYS A 65 7.73 12.94 -20.30
N GLU A 66 7.87 12.02 -19.35
CA GLU A 66 6.91 10.90 -19.22
C GLU A 66 5.54 11.38 -18.76
N TYR A 67 5.49 12.27 -17.75
CA TYR A 67 4.22 12.73 -17.19
C TYR A 67 3.34 13.48 -18.21
N TYR A 68 3.94 14.34 -19.03
CA TYR A 68 3.23 15.12 -20.07
C TYR A 68 3.27 14.48 -21.46
N ASP A 69 3.72 13.22 -21.57
CA ASP A 69 3.74 12.46 -22.83
C ASP A 69 4.56 13.13 -23.96
N LEU A 70 5.68 13.78 -23.61
CA LEU A 70 6.52 14.52 -24.55
C LEU A 70 7.49 13.58 -25.29
N ARG A 71 6.98 12.88 -26.30
CA ARG A 71 7.68 11.78 -27.00
C ARG A 71 8.91 12.20 -27.81
N ASP A 72 8.99 13.46 -28.24
CA ASP A 72 10.12 13.97 -29.03
C ASP A 72 11.44 14.06 -28.23
N TYR A 73 11.36 14.02 -26.90
CA TYR A 73 12.51 14.02 -25.99
C TYR A 73 12.93 12.59 -25.64
N ASP A 74 13.32 11.83 -26.66
CA ASP A 74 13.69 10.41 -26.63
C ASP A 74 15.07 10.09 -26.01
N THR A 75 15.92 11.10 -25.76
CA THR A 75 17.26 10.92 -25.17
C THR A 75 17.44 11.73 -23.90
N GLU A 76 18.31 11.27 -23.01
CA GLU A 76 18.66 11.98 -21.77
C GLU A 76 19.14 13.42 -22.04
N LEU A 77 19.94 13.62 -23.10
CA LEU A 77 20.41 14.95 -23.49
C LEU A 77 19.25 15.86 -23.91
N LYS A 78 18.34 15.40 -24.78
CA LYS A 78 17.16 16.19 -25.19
C LYS A 78 16.29 16.55 -23.98
N ARG A 79 16.02 15.59 -23.08
CA ARG A 79 15.26 15.81 -21.84
C ARG A 79 15.94 16.82 -20.93
N LYS A 80 17.26 16.71 -20.74
CA LYS A 80 18.05 17.64 -19.94
C LYS A 80 18.01 19.05 -20.51
N MET A 81 18.14 19.19 -21.83
CA MET A 81 18.08 20.49 -22.50
C MET A 81 16.68 21.11 -22.40
N PHE A 82 15.62 20.32 -22.60
CA PHE A 82 14.23 20.79 -22.49
C PHE A 82 13.93 21.44 -21.14
N LYS A 83 14.39 20.84 -20.04
CA LYS A 83 14.22 21.38 -18.67
C LYS A 83 14.81 22.79 -18.49
N THR A 84 15.70 23.25 -19.38
CA THR A 84 16.29 24.60 -19.30
C THR A 84 15.49 25.66 -20.07
N THR A 85 14.59 25.25 -20.97
CA THR A 85 13.70 26.13 -21.74
C THR A 85 12.64 26.79 -20.85
N PRO A 86 12.02 27.90 -21.28
CA PRO A 86 10.91 28.52 -20.55
C PRO A 86 9.75 27.55 -20.31
N GLU A 87 9.36 26.78 -21.33
CA GLU A 87 8.30 25.77 -21.24
C GLU A 87 8.67 24.64 -20.27
N GLY A 88 9.87 24.07 -20.40
CA GLY A 88 10.32 23.01 -19.49
C GLY A 88 10.39 23.45 -18.04
N LYS A 89 10.78 24.71 -17.77
CA LYS A 89 10.75 25.31 -16.43
C LYS A 89 9.33 25.46 -15.89
N ASP A 90 8.39 25.92 -16.72
CA ASP A 90 6.98 26.04 -16.33
C ASP A 90 6.36 24.67 -16.00
N LEU A 91 6.55 23.67 -16.87
CA LEU A 91 6.06 22.31 -16.64
C LEU A 91 6.69 21.67 -15.39
N LEU A 92 7.98 21.91 -15.15
CA LEU A 92 8.67 21.45 -13.95
C LEU A 92 8.11 22.11 -12.68
N ASN A 93 7.78 23.40 -12.72
CA ASN A 93 7.15 24.10 -11.59
C ASN A 93 5.75 23.54 -11.30
N LYS A 94 4.93 23.31 -12.34
CA LYS A 94 3.62 22.67 -12.22
C LYS A 94 3.71 21.27 -11.62
N LEU A 95 4.66 20.45 -12.10
CA LEU A 95 4.86 19.09 -11.59
C LEU A 95 5.38 19.09 -10.15
N ASN A 96 6.27 20.02 -9.79
CA ASN A 96 6.72 20.22 -8.41
C ASN A 96 5.58 20.59 -7.46
N ALA A 97 4.68 21.50 -7.87
CA ALA A 97 3.50 21.85 -7.08
C ALA A 97 2.61 20.62 -6.86
N LYS A 98 2.38 19.83 -7.90
CA LYS A 98 1.62 18.57 -7.82
C LYS A 98 2.30 17.53 -6.92
N LYS A 99 3.62 17.38 -7.02
CA LYS A 99 4.40 16.51 -6.12
C LYS A 99 4.21 16.92 -4.66
N LYS A 100 4.30 18.23 -4.34
CA LYS A 100 4.09 18.73 -2.99
C LYS A 100 2.68 18.44 -2.49
N ASP A 101 1.66 18.66 -3.31
CA ASP A 101 0.26 18.44 -2.92
C ASP A 101 -0.05 16.95 -2.63
N ILE A 102 0.45 16.06 -3.49
CA ILE A 102 0.20 14.61 -3.38
C ILE A 102 1.08 13.97 -2.31
N MET A 103 2.39 14.19 -2.35
CA MET A 103 3.35 13.46 -1.50
C MET A 103 3.39 13.95 -0.04
N ASN A 104 2.93 15.18 0.23
CA ASN A 104 2.79 15.66 1.62
C ASN A 104 1.48 15.22 2.27
N SER A 105 0.56 14.62 1.51
CA SER A 105 -0.70 14.08 2.02
C SER A 105 -0.59 12.58 2.31
N SER A 106 -1.40 12.08 3.23
CA SER A 106 -1.61 10.64 3.37
C SER A 106 -2.29 10.09 2.12
N MET A 107 -1.83 8.92 1.68
CA MET A 107 -2.51 8.12 0.66
C MET A 107 -3.28 6.99 1.31
N TYR A 108 -4.36 6.55 0.67
CA TYR A 108 -5.18 5.44 1.15
C TYR A 108 -5.28 4.37 0.08
N TYR A 109 -4.84 3.16 0.41
CA TYR A 109 -5.19 1.99 -0.37
C TYR A 109 -6.44 1.33 0.23
N VAL A 110 -7.48 1.17 -0.59
CA VAL A 110 -8.76 0.60 -0.17
C VAL A 110 -8.96 -0.74 -0.87
N PHE A 111 -9.08 -1.80 -0.07
CA PHE A 111 -9.33 -3.17 -0.53
C PHE A 111 -10.68 -3.67 -0.01
N PRO A 112 -11.75 -3.59 -0.82
CA PRO A 112 -13.05 -4.16 -0.48
C PRO A 112 -12.97 -5.69 -0.31
N PHE A 113 -13.58 -6.24 0.75
CA PHE A 113 -13.54 -7.68 1.03
C PHE A 113 -14.28 -8.55 0.00
N ARG A 114 -15.06 -7.95 -0.90
CA ARG A 114 -15.60 -8.66 -2.07
C ARG A 114 -14.52 -9.19 -3.02
N TYR A 115 -13.31 -8.63 -2.97
CA TYR A 115 -12.15 -9.12 -3.73
C TYR A 115 -11.25 -10.02 -2.89
N ALA A 116 -11.60 -10.28 -1.62
CA ALA A 116 -10.97 -11.35 -0.89
C ALA A 116 -11.26 -12.67 -1.62
N GLY A 117 -10.26 -13.53 -1.68
CA GLY A 117 -10.39 -14.88 -2.22
C GLY A 117 -11.07 -15.78 -1.19
N TYR A 118 -10.28 -16.64 -0.58
CA TYR A 118 -10.76 -17.79 0.20
C TYR A 118 -10.74 -17.58 1.73
N GLY A 119 -10.39 -16.38 2.21
CA GLY A 119 -10.26 -16.09 3.65
C GLY A 119 -10.65 -14.65 3.96
N LYS A 120 -11.62 -14.47 4.86
CA LYS A 120 -12.08 -13.18 5.41
C LYS A 120 -12.76 -13.42 6.76
N GLU A 121 -12.04 -14.10 7.64
CA GLU A 121 -12.56 -14.65 8.89
C GLU A 121 -11.49 -14.64 9.99
N TYR A 122 -11.94 -14.75 11.24
CA TYR A 122 -11.14 -14.78 12.44
C TYR A 122 -10.64 -16.18 12.72
N ASN A 123 -9.35 -16.28 12.98
CA ASN A 123 -8.70 -17.51 13.37
C ASN A 123 -8.54 -17.54 14.90
N LEU A 124 -9.29 -18.44 15.55
CA LEU A 124 -9.28 -18.62 17.01
C LEU A 124 -7.92 -19.11 17.54
N GLU A 125 -7.13 -19.81 16.74
CA GLU A 125 -5.82 -20.33 17.13
C GLU A 125 -4.76 -19.22 17.06
N THR A 126 -4.69 -18.49 15.94
CA THR A 126 -3.69 -17.44 15.75
C THR A 126 -4.09 -16.10 16.34
N LYS A 127 -5.35 -15.95 16.79
CA LYS A 127 -5.94 -14.70 17.31
C LYS A 127 -5.80 -13.54 16.33
N THR A 128 -6.04 -13.83 15.05
CA THR A 128 -5.94 -12.87 13.95
C THR A 128 -7.16 -12.93 13.06
N PHE A 129 -7.53 -11.81 12.47
CA PHE A 129 -8.39 -11.81 11.30
C PHE A 129 -7.53 -12.06 10.06
N ASP A 130 -7.88 -13.11 9.34
CA ASP A 130 -7.15 -13.58 8.16
C ASP A 130 -7.89 -13.08 6.91
N LEU A 131 -7.23 -12.20 6.15
CA LEU A 131 -7.70 -11.72 4.86
C LEU A 131 -6.83 -12.34 3.75
N SER A 132 -7.42 -13.23 2.97
CA SER A 132 -6.75 -13.92 1.88
C SER A 132 -7.17 -13.38 0.53
N TYR A 133 -6.23 -13.29 -0.40
CA TYR A 133 -6.45 -12.81 -1.76
C TYR A 133 -5.43 -13.41 -2.72
N GLN A 134 -5.76 -13.37 -4.00
CA GLN A 134 -4.91 -13.83 -5.08
C GLN A 134 -4.28 -12.62 -5.77
N MET A 135 -3.00 -12.73 -6.09
CA MET A 135 -2.30 -11.76 -6.94
C MET A 135 -1.80 -12.48 -8.19
N ASP A 136 -1.85 -11.78 -9.32
CA ASP A 136 -1.14 -12.22 -10.52
C ASP A 136 0.37 -12.20 -10.28
N TRP A 137 1.09 -13.06 -10.99
CA TRP A 137 2.54 -13.14 -10.95
C TRP A 137 3.21 -11.82 -11.35
N ASP A 138 2.59 -11.09 -12.28
CA ASP A 138 3.12 -9.82 -12.79
C ASP A 138 3.05 -8.70 -11.75
N ASP A 139 2.09 -8.76 -10.82
CA ASP A 139 1.88 -7.75 -9.79
C ASP A 139 2.65 -8.04 -8.50
N PHE A 140 3.14 -9.27 -8.30
CA PHE A 140 3.85 -9.65 -7.08
C PHE A 140 5.33 -9.23 -7.10
N TYR A 141 5.78 -8.56 -6.05
CA TYR A 141 7.17 -8.09 -5.91
C TYR A 141 7.71 -8.27 -4.49
N PRO A 142 8.25 -9.46 -4.16
CA PRO A 142 8.62 -9.79 -2.80
C PRO A 142 9.81 -8.94 -2.35
N ILE A 143 9.57 -8.03 -1.41
CA ILE A 143 10.61 -7.30 -0.68
C ILE A 143 10.58 -7.78 0.77
N GLN A 144 11.74 -8.21 1.27
CA GLN A 144 11.86 -8.68 2.65
C GLN A 144 11.40 -7.58 3.63
N GLY A 145 10.48 -7.94 4.53
CA GLY A 145 9.93 -7.02 5.52
C GLY A 145 8.80 -6.11 5.02
N TYR A 146 8.30 -6.32 3.79
CA TYR A 146 7.17 -5.59 3.23
C TYR A 146 6.00 -6.54 2.98
N MET A 147 4.79 -6.02 3.21
CA MET A 147 3.56 -6.62 2.72
C MET A 147 3.39 -6.31 1.23
N ASN A 148 2.91 -7.28 0.45
CA ASN A 148 2.60 -7.15 -0.97
C ASN A 148 1.10 -7.17 -1.19
N ILE A 149 0.54 -6.24 -1.96
CA ILE A 149 -0.86 -6.30 -2.36
C ILE A 149 -1.04 -5.61 -3.71
N GLU A 150 -1.37 -6.37 -4.74
CA GLU A 150 -1.33 -5.88 -6.14
C GLU A 150 0.03 -5.21 -6.44
N GLN A 151 0.04 -4.13 -7.21
CA GLN A 151 1.21 -3.32 -7.56
C GLN A 151 1.75 -2.46 -6.39
N LEU A 152 1.43 -2.82 -5.14
CA LEU A 152 1.80 -2.06 -3.94
C LEU A 152 2.59 -2.92 -2.96
N VAL A 153 3.64 -2.34 -2.40
CA VAL A 153 4.38 -2.92 -1.29
C VAL A 153 4.46 -1.94 -0.12
N PHE A 154 4.12 -2.43 1.07
CA PHE A 154 4.02 -1.60 2.26
C PHE A 154 4.97 -2.08 3.36
N LYS A 155 5.78 -1.17 3.90
CA LYS A 155 6.47 -1.40 5.16
C LYS A 155 5.47 -1.20 6.30
N CYS A 156 5.07 -2.28 6.96
CA CYS A 156 4.04 -2.25 8.01
C CYS A 156 4.60 -2.74 9.36
N PRO A 157 3.84 -2.54 10.46
CA PRO A 157 4.26 -2.99 11.78
C PRO A 157 4.57 -4.48 11.81
N SER A 158 5.54 -4.87 12.64
CA SER A 158 5.95 -6.27 12.75
C SER A 158 4.83 -7.19 13.24
N SER A 159 3.79 -6.66 13.88
CA SER A 159 2.59 -7.40 14.30
C SER A 159 1.69 -7.81 13.13
N VAL A 160 1.79 -7.12 12.00
CA VAL A 160 1.07 -7.47 10.77
C VAL A 160 1.92 -8.47 10.00
N LYS A 161 1.37 -9.66 9.79
CA LYS A 161 2.07 -10.73 9.07
C LYS A 161 1.41 -10.99 7.74
N GLN A 162 2.22 -11.29 6.75
CA GLN A 162 1.74 -11.80 5.48
C GLN A 162 2.44 -13.11 5.17
N TYR A 163 1.64 -14.08 4.75
CA TYR A 163 2.10 -15.36 4.23
C TYR A 163 1.65 -15.46 2.79
N TRP A 164 2.51 -16.03 1.95
CA TRP A 164 2.18 -16.23 0.54
C TRP A 164 2.69 -17.58 0.07
N LYS A 165 1.97 -18.15 -0.89
CA LYS A 165 2.35 -19.38 -1.58
C LYS A 165 2.14 -19.20 -3.07
N GLU A 166 3.19 -19.47 -3.84
CA GLU A 166 3.07 -19.55 -5.29
C GLU A 166 2.27 -20.80 -5.69
N ARG A 167 1.36 -20.63 -6.64
CA ARG A 167 0.65 -21.72 -7.29
C ARG A 167 0.59 -21.48 -8.78
N LYS A 168 0.79 -22.55 -9.55
CA LYS A 168 0.58 -22.56 -10.99
C LYS A 168 -0.85 -22.99 -11.28
N HIS A 169 -1.57 -22.24 -12.11
CA HIS A 169 -2.86 -22.62 -12.65
C HIS A 169 -2.82 -22.47 -14.18
N SER A 170 -2.88 -23.60 -14.89
CA SER A 170 -2.56 -23.67 -16.32
C SER A 170 -1.19 -23.05 -16.61
N ASP A 171 -1.11 -22.04 -17.48
CA ASP A 171 0.14 -21.39 -17.88
C ASP A 171 0.46 -20.12 -17.08
N ARG A 172 -0.36 -19.79 -16.07
CA ARG A 172 -0.16 -18.61 -15.23
C ARG A 172 0.22 -18.99 -13.81
N TYR A 173 1.14 -18.22 -13.24
CA TYR A 173 1.47 -18.28 -11.82
C TYR A 173 0.63 -17.27 -11.06
N TYR A 174 0.22 -17.63 -9.86
CA TYR A 174 -0.51 -16.76 -8.95
C TYR A 174 0.06 -16.90 -7.55
N TYR A 175 0.00 -15.81 -6.79
CA TYR A 175 0.38 -15.81 -5.39
C TYR A 175 -0.89 -15.78 -4.52
N TYR A 176 -1.05 -16.83 -3.74
CA TYR A 176 -2.10 -16.96 -2.74
C TYR A 176 -1.58 -16.32 -1.46
N ASN A 177 -2.09 -15.14 -1.15
CA ASN A 177 -1.65 -14.32 -0.03
C ASN A 177 -2.66 -14.43 1.11
N THR A 178 -2.17 -14.44 2.35
CA THR A 178 -2.96 -14.29 3.56
C THR A 178 -2.32 -13.22 4.44
N LEU A 179 -3.03 -12.11 4.59
CA LEU A 179 -2.74 -11.06 5.54
C LEU A 179 -3.35 -11.44 6.89
N LYS A 180 -2.55 -11.42 7.95
CA LYS A 180 -3.00 -11.66 9.33
C LYS A 180 -2.97 -10.36 10.12
N LEU A 181 -4.14 -9.95 10.61
CA LEU A 181 -4.32 -8.75 11.42
C LEU A 181 -4.62 -9.14 12.87
N PRO A 182 -3.78 -8.76 13.85
CA PRO A 182 -3.99 -9.10 15.25
C PRO A 182 -5.20 -8.36 15.82
N MET A 183 -6.17 -9.10 16.36
CA MET A 183 -7.34 -8.51 17.01
C MET A 183 -8.01 -9.48 17.98
N THR A 184 -8.86 -8.95 18.86
CA THR A 184 -9.67 -9.77 19.78
C THR A 184 -10.90 -10.36 19.08
N GLU A 185 -11.46 -11.41 19.66
CA GLU A 185 -12.74 -12.01 19.19
C GLU A 185 -13.87 -10.97 19.19
N SER A 186 -13.94 -10.12 20.21
CA SER A 186 -14.94 -9.03 20.29
C SER A 186 -14.80 -7.98 19.19
N GLN A 187 -13.57 -7.73 18.70
CA GLN A 187 -13.32 -6.84 17.56
C GLN A 187 -13.67 -7.53 16.24
N ALA A 188 -13.34 -8.82 16.11
CA ALA A 188 -13.52 -9.57 14.88
C ALA A 188 -14.99 -9.94 14.61
N PHE A 189 -15.75 -10.27 15.65
CA PHE A 189 -17.14 -10.70 15.53
C PHE A 189 -18.03 -9.75 14.70
N PRO A 190 -18.07 -8.42 14.96
CA PRO A 190 -18.86 -7.50 14.13
C PRO A 190 -18.34 -7.37 12.69
N ILE A 191 -17.03 -7.53 12.48
CA ILE A 191 -16.41 -7.50 11.14
C ILE A 191 -16.83 -8.73 10.34
N GLU A 192 -16.75 -9.93 10.93
CA GLU A 192 -17.16 -11.17 10.29
C GLU A 192 -18.65 -11.19 9.96
N THR A 193 -19.48 -10.72 10.90
CA THR A 193 -20.94 -10.65 10.75
C THR A 193 -21.35 -9.80 9.55
N ASN A 194 -20.58 -8.75 9.23
CA ASN A 194 -20.86 -7.83 8.13
C ASN A 194 -19.78 -7.86 7.03
N ARG A 195 -19.06 -8.98 6.88
CA ARG A 195 -17.82 -9.07 6.07
C ARG A 195 -17.97 -8.67 4.61
N ASP A 196 -19.14 -8.85 4.00
CA ASP A 196 -19.36 -8.50 2.59
C ASP A 196 -19.49 -6.98 2.35
N ASN A 197 -19.68 -6.22 3.42
CA ASN A 197 -19.68 -4.76 3.40
C ASN A 197 -18.38 -4.15 3.92
N MET A 198 -17.42 -4.97 4.35
CA MET A 198 -16.16 -4.47 4.90
C MET A 198 -15.11 -4.19 3.82
N ALA A 199 -14.16 -3.34 4.17
CA ALA A 199 -12.94 -3.08 3.40
C ALA A 199 -11.74 -2.92 4.34
N LEU A 200 -10.59 -3.44 3.91
CA LEU A 200 -9.29 -3.08 4.48
C LEU A 200 -8.89 -1.73 3.92
N VAL A 201 -8.42 -0.82 4.77
CA VAL A 201 -7.78 0.43 4.36
C VAL A 201 -6.39 0.50 4.92
N ILE A 202 -5.40 0.72 4.05
CA ILE A 202 -4.03 1.00 4.43
C ILE A 202 -3.80 2.49 4.16
N GLU A 203 -3.66 3.29 5.22
CA GLU A 203 -3.13 4.63 5.10
C GLU A 203 -1.60 4.55 5.01
N PHE A 204 -1.00 5.25 4.07
CA PHE A 204 0.44 5.20 3.86
C PHE A 204 1.02 6.50 3.32
N LYS A 205 2.33 6.65 3.50
CA LYS A 205 3.14 7.64 2.77
C LYS A 205 3.87 6.97 1.63
N TYR A 206 3.71 7.48 0.42
CA TYR A 206 4.55 7.08 -0.72
C TYR A 206 6.01 7.45 -0.41
N TYR A 207 6.94 6.53 -0.65
CA TYR A 207 8.36 6.85 -0.52
C TYR A 207 9.19 6.47 -1.75
N ASN A 208 8.71 5.55 -2.59
CA ASN A 208 9.43 5.15 -3.80
C ASN A 208 8.52 4.40 -4.79
N GLY A 209 8.99 4.22 -6.02
CA GLY A 209 8.42 3.28 -6.98
C GLY A 209 9.55 2.59 -7.74
N LYS A 210 9.34 1.35 -8.16
CA LYS A 210 10.33 0.58 -8.94
C LYS A 210 9.67 -0.17 -10.07
N TRP A 211 10.28 -0.13 -11.24
CA TRP A 211 9.91 -1.00 -12.34
C TRP A 211 10.44 -2.40 -12.07
N ASN A 212 9.51 -3.34 -11.92
CA ASN A 212 9.81 -4.76 -11.99
C ASN A 212 9.72 -5.20 -13.45
N SER A 213 10.70 -5.97 -13.93
CA SER A 213 10.68 -6.52 -15.28
C SER A 213 10.74 -8.03 -15.18
N ARG A 214 9.75 -8.72 -15.74
CA ARG A 214 9.66 -10.18 -15.76
C ARG A 214 9.57 -10.65 -17.21
N GLN A 215 10.29 -11.72 -17.52
CA GLN A 215 10.21 -12.35 -18.83
C GLN A 215 9.02 -13.32 -18.86
N ALA A 216 8.03 -13.04 -19.70
CA ALA A 216 6.88 -13.91 -19.94
C ALA A 216 6.91 -14.36 -21.41
N ALA A 217 7.36 -15.60 -21.63
CA ALA A 217 7.66 -16.14 -22.96
C ALA A 217 8.62 -15.21 -23.76
N ILE A 218 8.15 -14.63 -24.86
CA ILE A 218 8.93 -13.71 -25.71
C ILE A 218 8.75 -12.22 -25.35
N PHE A 219 7.88 -11.89 -24.39
CA PHE A 219 7.62 -10.51 -23.97
C PHE A 219 8.31 -10.22 -22.63
N ASN A 220 8.78 -8.98 -22.47
CA ASN A 220 9.18 -8.44 -21.17
C ASN A 220 8.03 -7.63 -20.60
N ILE A 221 7.38 -8.17 -19.57
CA ILE A 221 6.32 -7.48 -18.84
C ILE A 221 7.00 -6.53 -17.84
N ARG A 222 6.63 -5.26 -17.91
CA ARG A 222 7.11 -4.23 -16.99
C ARG A 222 5.95 -3.75 -16.13
N THR A 223 6.06 -4.00 -14.84
CA THR A 223 5.06 -3.58 -13.85
C THR A 223 5.69 -2.56 -12.93
N LEU A 224 5.04 -1.41 -12.76
CA LEU A 224 5.47 -0.46 -11.74
C LEU A 224 4.97 -0.93 -10.38
N VAL A 225 5.88 -1.04 -9.43
CA VAL A 225 5.57 -1.36 -8.04
C VAL A 225 5.72 -0.10 -7.20
N ILE A 226 4.63 0.35 -6.60
CA ILE A 226 4.57 1.49 -5.70
C ILE A 226 4.97 1.04 -4.30
N GLN A 227 5.87 1.78 -3.66
CA GLN A 227 6.37 1.47 -2.33
C GLN A 227 5.92 2.53 -1.31
N GLY A 228 5.26 2.07 -0.25
CA GLY A 228 4.71 2.91 0.81
C GLY A 228 5.17 2.50 2.21
N ILE A 229 5.12 3.44 3.15
CA ILE A 229 5.24 3.16 4.59
C ILE A 229 3.84 3.27 5.19
N CYS A 230 3.35 2.15 5.74
CA CYS A 230 2.07 2.09 6.47
C CYS A 230 2.09 3.14 7.59
N SER A 231 1.13 4.06 7.56
CA SER A 231 0.86 5.04 8.61
C SER A 231 -0.32 4.65 9.48
N ASN A 232 -1.31 3.92 8.95
CA ASN A 232 -2.39 3.26 9.70
C ASN A 232 -2.98 2.09 8.90
N ILE A 233 -3.56 1.12 9.61
CA ILE A 233 -4.39 0.08 9.00
C ILE A 233 -5.77 0.09 9.66
N TYR A 234 -6.81 0.07 8.84
CA TYR A 234 -8.20 0.07 9.28
C TYR A 234 -8.98 -1.08 8.65
N ILE A 235 -10.01 -1.55 9.35
CA ILE A 235 -11.14 -2.23 8.72
C ILE A 235 -12.34 -1.32 8.89
N ILE A 236 -13.01 -1.03 7.77
CA ILE A 236 -14.15 -0.11 7.72
C ILE A 236 -15.36 -0.74 7.05
N ASP A 237 -16.55 -0.26 7.36
CA ASP A 237 -17.71 -0.44 6.48
C ASP A 237 -17.50 0.40 5.21
N LYS A 238 -17.65 -0.22 4.04
CA LYS A 238 -17.35 0.41 2.75
C LYS A 238 -18.34 1.52 2.39
N ASN A 239 -19.55 1.51 2.95
CA ASN A 239 -20.60 2.47 2.64
C ASN A 239 -20.54 3.64 3.62
N SER A 240 -20.63 3.36 4.93
CA SER A 240 -20.64 4.41 5.96
C SER A 240 -19.26 4.96 6.26
N LYS A 241 -18.19 4.23 5.90
CA LYS A 241 -16.80 4.49 6.27
C LYS A 241 -16.53 4.42 7.77
N GLU A 242 -17.45 3.84 8.54
CA GLU A 242 -17.27 3.59 9.96
C GLU A 242 -16.10 2.62 10.20
N ILE A 243 -15.26 2.93 11.19
CA ILE A 243 -14.07 2.17 11.56
C ILE A 243 -14.44 1.10 12.59
N TYR A 244 -14.24 -0.17 12.24
CA TYR A 244 -14.46 -1.32 13.11
C TYR A 244 -13.18 -1.75 13.81
N TYR A 245 -12.04 -1.53 13.13
CA TYR A 245 -10.72 -1.87 13.65
C TYR A 245 -9.71 -0.81 13.20
N SER A 246 -8.76 -0.52 14.09
CA SER A 246 -7.61 0.32 13.77
C SER A 246 -6.34 -0.27 14.39
N LEU A 247 -5.27 -0.25 13.62
CA LEU A 247 -3.93 -0.61 14.06
C LEU A 247 -2.98 0.52 13.70
N LEU A 248 -2.49 1.20 14.74
CA LEU A 248 -1.48 2.24 14.60
C LEU A 248 -0.09 1.59 14.41
N PRO A 249 0.66 1.94 13.36
CA PRO A 249 2.08 1.69 13.24
C PRO A 249 2.88 2.52 14.24
N ILE A 250 4.02 1.93 14.61
CA ILE A 250 5.18 2.48 15.29
C ILE A 250 5.15 4.03 15.27
N LYS A 251 5.01 4.66 16.44
CA LYS A 251 5.48 6.05 16.63
C LYS A 251 6.92 6.06 16.17
N SER A 252 7.19 6.53 14.96
CA SER A 252 8.55 6.68 14.49
C SER A 252 9.16 7.78 15.35
N THR A 253 9.95 7.39 16.34
CA THR A 253 11.07 8.20 16.80
C THR A 253 12.02 8.32 15.61
N ILE A 254 11.68 9.21 14.69
CA ILE A 254 12.67 9.84 13.82
C ILE A 254 13.28 10.90 14.74
N SER A 255 14.37 10.53 15.41
CA SER A 255 15.31 11.52 15.91
C SER A 255 15.78 12.34 14.72
N ASN A 256 15.52 13.65 14.76
CA ASN A 256 16.10 14.64 13.86
C ASN A 256 17.63 14.54 13.84
#